data_AF-F6FGL8-F1
#
_entry.id   AF-F6FGL8-F1
#
_cell.length_a   1.000
_cell.length_b   1.000
_cell.length_c   1.000
_cell.angle_alpha   90.00
_cell.angle_beta   90.00
_cell.angle_gamma   90.00
#
_symmetry.space_group_name_H-M   'P 1'
#
loop_
_entity.id
_entity.type
_entity.pdbx_description
1 polymer ?
#
loop_
_entity_poly.entity_id
_entity_poly.type
_entity_poly.pdbx_seq_one_letter_code
_entity_poly.pdbx_strand_id
1 'polypeptide(L)'
;MSLPFKAAALTTGLGGAASAGLSGAYFNSKETIGSKLGDDVLGKDNSFNESWKNQKSKLDKEQDDLKGFPKLSLIKKNSNTEQAWIELRDWCSDSYSFTYKSIFSKEDNSRLNLTKKYCIQAIKERLEALYTGGNKKVLDVTGTTDQNEFISNYKKLKTHNEDTDGKLTGSLAGINKSNAESEANTHWSKVKEWCSSIHDKPFKGSDNVFKLAEKLCVKAS
;
A
#
# COMPACT_ATOMS: atom_id res chain seq x y z
N MET A 1 -59.37 -16.05 -33.44
CA MET A 1 -60.17 -16.06 -32.19
C MET A 1 -59.72 -17.23 -31.34
N SER A 2 -59.48 -16.95 -30.06
CA SER A 2 -59.65 -17.83 -28.88
C SER A 2 -58.96 -19.21 -28.82
N LEU A 3 -57.89 -19.24 -28.02
CA LEU A 3 -57.49 -20.23 -26.99
C LEU A 3 -58.71 -20.84 -26.24
N PRO A 4 -58.65 -22.05 -25.60
CA PRO A 4 -57.75 -22.27 -24.44
C PRO A 4 -57.21 -23.68 -24.16
N PHE A 5 -55.97 -23.67 -23.65
CA PHE A 5 -55.38 -24.65 -22.75
C PHE A 5 -56.18 -24.71 -21.42
N LYS A 6 -56.50 -25.91 -20.93
CA LYS A 6 -56.91 -26.23 -19.55
C LYS A 6 -56.13 -27.48 -19.14
N ALA A 7 -55.09 -27.37 -18.31
CA ALA A 7 -55.12 -27.35 -16.84
C ALA A 7 -55.24 -28.75 -16.21
N ALA A 8 -54.15 -29.20 -15.57
CA ALA A 8 -54.15 -30.17 -14.47
C ALA A 8 -53.03 -29.69 -13.52
N ALA A 9 -53.39 -28.92 -12.49
CA ALA A 9 -53.74 -29.38 -11.15
C ALA A 9 -52.51 -29.89 -10.37
N LEU A 10 -51.95 -28.97 -9.57
CA LEU A 10 -51.07 -29.22 -8.45
C LEU A 10 -51.78 -30.12 -7.43
N THR A 11 -51.19 -31.29 -7.14
CA THR A 11 -51.48 -32.04 -5.92
C THR A 11 -50.19 -32.29 -5.16
N THR A 12 -50.15 -31.73 -3.96
CA THR A 12 -49.20 -32.01 -2.88
C THR A 12 -49.25 -33.49 -2.48
N GLY A 13 -48.08 -34.13 -2.37
CA GLY A 13 -47.93 -35.48 -1.84
C GLY A 13 -46.50 -35.73 -1.37
N LEU A 14 -46.33 -35.87 -0.06
CA LEU A 14 -45.08 -36.18 0.64
C LEU A 14 -44.51 -37.54 0.22
N GLY A 15 -43.19 -37.57 0.00
CA GLY A 15 -42.40 -38.80 0.02
C GLY A 15 -41.55 -39.02 -1.24
N GLY A 16 -40.22 -38.91 -1.12
CA GLY A 16 -39.28 -39.39 -2.12
C GLY A 16 -38.18 -38.39 -2.46
N ALA A 17 -36.95 -38.75 -2.12
CA ALA A 17 -35.72 -37.98 -2.26
C ALA A 17 -35.55 -37.23 -3.61
N ALA A 18 -35.43 -35.91 -3.52
CA ALA A 18 -34.63 -35.14 -4.45
C ALA A 18 -33.73 -34.22 -3.62
N SER A 19 -32.47 -34.61 -3.45
CA SER A 19 -31.40 -33.75 -2.97
C SER A 19 -31.15 -32.66 -4.03
N ALA A 20 -32.03 -31.67 -4.07
CA ALA A 20 -31.86 -30.45 -4.84
C ALA A 20 -30.78 -29.62 -4.13
N GLY A 21 -29.59 -29.59 -4.74
CA GLY A 21 -28.36 -29.10 -4.16
C GLY A 21 -28.46 -27.68 -3.61
N LEU A 22 -28.13 -27.55 -2.32
CA LEU A 22 -27.68 -26.31 -1.68
C LEU A 22 -26.27 -25.95 -2.16
N SER A 23 -26.08 -25.82 -3.47
CA SER A 23 -24.77 -25.63 -4.10
C SER A 23 -24.80 -24.48 -5.08
N GLY A 24 -25.35 -23.33 -4.67
CA GLY A 24 -25.56 -22.19 -5.58
C GLY A 24 -24.99 -20.83 -5.14
N ALA A 25 -24.61 -20.62 -3.88
CA ALA A 25 -24.28 -19.26 -3.41
C ALA A 25 -23.03 -19.17 -2.50
N TYR A 26 -22.33 -20.27 -2.23
CA TYR A 26 -21.25 -20.30 -1.22
C TYR A 26 -19.94 -19.61 -1.63
N PHE A 27 -19.74 -19.33 -2.92
CA PHE A 27 -18.50 -18.74 -3.41
C PHE A 27 -18.44 -17.21 -3.32
N ASN A 28 -19.57 -16.52 -3.09
CA ASN A 28 -19.61 -15.04 -3.03
C ASN A 28 -19.44 -14.43 -1.63
N SER A 29 -19.20 -15.24 -0.58
CA SER A 29 -19.12 -14.74 0.80
C SER A 29 -17.72 -14.80 1.41
N LYS A 30 -16.68 -15.10 0.63
CA LYS A 30 -15.29 -15.17 1.14
C LYS A 30 -14.57 -13.87 0.82
N GLU A 31 -14.41 -13.03 1.84
CA GLU A 31 -13.55 -11.86 1.77
C GLU A 31 -12.12 -12.30 2.08
N THR A 32 -11.15 -11.96 1.23
CA THR A 32 -9.74 -12.29 1.44
C THR A 32 -8.99 -11.12 2.07
N ILE A 33 -7.79 -11.39 2.59
CA ILE A 33 -6.89 -10.31 3.01
C ILE A 33 -6.56 -9.42 1.81
N GLY A 34 -6.30 -10.00 0.64
CA GLY A 34 -6.04 -9.27 -0.59
C GLY A 34 -7.19 -8.32 -0.96
N SER A 35 -8.45 -8.75 -0.88
CA SER A 35 -9.59 -7.87 -1.17
C SER A 35 -9.73 -6.72 -0.16
N LYS A 36 -9.23 -6.89 1.07
CA LYS A 36 -9.18 -5.80 2.07
C LYS A 36 -8.06 -4.79 1.83
N LEU A 37 -6.95 -5.24 1.23
CA LEU A 37 -5.79 -4.40 0.96
C LEU A 37 -5.86 -3.75 -0.43
N GLY A 38 -6.64 -4.32 -1.34
CA GLY A 38 -6.74 -3.84 -2.72
C GLY A 38 -5.36 -3.73 -3.37
N ASP A 39 -5.12 -2.61 -4.03
CA ASP A 39 -3.89 -2.36 -4.75
C ASP A 39 -2.75 -1.85 -3.86
N ASP A 40 -2.95 -1.70 -2.54
CA ASP A 40 -1.96 -1.11 -1.63
C ASP A 40 -0.70 -1.98 -1.43
N VAL A 41 -0.75 -3.25 -1.85
CA VAL A 41 0.34 -4.22 -1.71
C VAL A 41 1.62 -3.86 -2.49
N LEU A 42 2.77 -4.26 -1.97
CA LEU A 42 4.07 -4.14 -2.65
C LEU A 42 4.14 -5.04 -3.90
N GLY A 43 4.79 -4.55 -4.95
CA GLY A 43 5.05 -5.33 -6.16
C GLY A 43 6.06 -6.47 -5.94
N LYS A 44 6.11 -7.41 -6.89
CA LYS A 44 6.95 -8.63 -6.78
C LYS A 44 8.13 -8.66 -7.75
N ASP A 45 8.14 -7.75 -8.73
CA ASP A 45 9.24 -7.66 -9.69
C ASP A 45 10.50 -7.06 -9.06
N ASN A 46 11.61 -7.15 -9.78
CA ASN A 46 12.92 -6.78 -9.28
C ASN A 46 13.04 -5.30 -8.85
N SER A 47 12.16 -4.41 -9.33
CA SER A 47 12.16 -3.01 -8.91
C SER A 47 11.79 -2.82 -7.43
N PHE A 48 11.17 -3.82 -6.80
CA PHE A 48 10.79 -3.82 -5.39
C PHE A 48 11.76 -4.58 -4.48
N ASN A 49 12.87 -5.14 -4.98
CA ASN A 49 13.79 -5.94 -4.16
C ASN A 49 14.32 -5.15 -2.94
N GLU A 50 14.70 -3.89 -3.14
CA GLU A 50 15.15 -3.03 -2.04
C GLU A 50 14.01 -2.69 -1.06
N SER A 51 12.76 -2.59 -1.55
CA SER A 51 11.60 -2.44 -0.68
C SER A 51 11.37 -3.68 0.20
N TRP A 52 11.52 -4.88 -0.35
CA TRP A 52 11.40 -6.12 0.41
C TRP A 52 12.51 -6.28 1.44
N LYS A 53 13.76 -5.91 1.10
CA LYS A 53 14.87 -5.84 2.06
C LYS A 53 14.57 -4.88 3.22
N ASN A 54 13.96 -3.72 2.93
CA ASN A 54 13.54 -2.77 3.95
C ASN A 54 12.44 -3.35 4.87
N GLN A 55 11.43 -4.01 4.29
CA GLN A 55 10.37 -4.66 5.07
C GLN A 55 10.89 -5.80 5.95
N LYS A 56 11.87 -6.57 5.46
CA LYS A 56 12.57 -7.57 6.28
C LYS A 56 13.33 -6.93 7.44
N SER A 57 14.05 -5.85 7.16
CA SER A 57 14.77 -5.10 8.20
C SER A 57 13.82 -4.53 9.26
N LYS A 58 12.60 -4.13 8.88
CA LYS A 58 11.53 -3.71 9.80
C LYS A 58 11.06 -4.88 10.66
N LEU A 59 10.75 -6.03 10.06
CA LEU A 59 10.35 -7.26 10.77
C LEU A 59 11.36 -7.67 11.84
N ASP A 60 12.66 -7.50 11.57
CA ASP A 60 13.73 -7.88 12.50
C ASP A 60 13.80 -6.99 13.75
N LYS A 61 13.47 -5.70 13.61
CA LYS A 61 13.56 -4.71 14.69
C LYS A 61 12.33 -4.69 15.60
N GLU A 62 11.17 -4.97 15.03
CA GLU A 62 9.88 -4.91 15.74
C GLU A 62 9.73 -6.02 16.79
N GLN A 63 8.91 -5.84 17.81
CA GLN A 63 8.70 -6.86 18.87
C GLN A 63 7.31 -7.51 18.83
N ASP A 64 6.79 -7.76 17.64
CA ASP A 64 5.46 -8.34 17.47
C ASP A 64 5.35 -9.78 18.01
N ASP A 65 4.18 -10.14 18.55
CA ASP A 65 3.83 -11.52 18.89
C ASP A 65 3.51 -12.32 17.61
N LEU A 66 4.41 -13.22 17.25
CA LEU A 66 4.30 -14.07 16.06
C LEU A 66 3.86 -15.51 16.38
N LYS A 67 3.35 -15.81 17.57
CA LYS A 67 2.94 -17.18 17.97
C LYS A 67 1.95 -17.82 17.01
N GLY A 68 1.01 -17.04 16.45
CA GLY A 68 0.05 -17.51 15.45
C GLY A 68 0.58 -17.60 14.01
N PHE A 69 1.84 -17.20 13.78
CA PHE A 69 2.43 -17.02 12.45
C PHE A 69 3.81 -17.69 12.35
N PRO A 70 3.87 -19.04 12.43
CA PRO A 70 5.14 -19.78 12.50
C PRO A 70 6.05 -19.51 11.29
N LYS A 71 5.49 -19.44 10.07
CA LYS A 71 6.26 -19.06 8.86
C LYS A 71 6.93 -17.69 9.02
N LEU A 72 6.20 -16.67 9.48
CA LEU A 72 6.74 -15.31 9.66
C LEU A 72 7.79 -15.27 10.79
N SER A 73 7.58 -16.05 11.85
CA SER A 73 8.55 -16.21 12.95
C SER A 73 9.87 -16.85 12.48
N LEU A 74 9.80 -17.82 11.58
CA LEU A 74 10.98 -18.43 10.95
C LEU A 74 11.72 -17.42 10.05
N ILE A 75 10.99 -16.71 9.20
CA ILE A 75 11.53 -15.67 8.31
C ILE A 75 12.30 -14.63 9.13
N LYS A 76 11.71 -14.14 10.22
CA LYS A 76 12.35 -13.19 11.14
C LYS A 76 13.69 -13.69 11.70
N LYS A 77 13.77 -14.97 12.05
CA LYS A 77 14.98 -15.59 12.63
C LYS A 77 16.01 -16.00 11.58
N ASN A 78 15.67 -15.94 10.30
CA ASN A 78 16.56 -16.35 9.22
C ASN A 78 17.70 -15.32 9.07
N SER A 79 18.94 -15.78 9.31
CA SER A 79 20.17 -14.97 9.23
C SER A 79 20.68 -14.82 7.80
N ASN A 80 20.20 -15.62 6.84
CA ASN A 80 20.47 -15.41 5.43
C ASN A 80 19.56 -14.28 4.92
N THR A 81 20.09 -13.06 4.92
CA THR A 81 19.33 -11.85 4.59
C THR A 81 18.73 -11.90 3.19
N GLU A 82 19.45 -12.45 2.21
CA GLU A 82 19.00 -12.54 0.82
C GLU A 82 17.81 -13.49 0.67
N GLN A 83 17.91 -14.68 1.28
CA GLN A 83 16.80 -15.63 1.26
C GLN A 83 15.60 -15.12 2.07
N ALA A 84 15.84 -14.44 3.19
CA ALA A 84 14.79 -14.11 4.13
C ALA A 84 13.85 -12.99 3.63
N TRP A 85 14.33 -12.02 2.83
CA TRP A 85 13.44 -11.04 2.22
C TRP A 85 12.58 -11.65 1.10
N ILE A 86 13.12 -12.64 0.38
CA ILE A 86 12.37 -13.42 -0.62
C ILE A 86 11.25 -14.19 0.06
N GLU A 87 11.56 -14.89 1.16
CA GLU A 87 10.56 -15.62 1.94
C GLU A 87 9.48 -14.70 2.53
N LEU A 88 9.85 -13.47 2.92
CA LEU A 88 8.87 -12.46 3.36
C LEU A 88 7.91 -12.07 2.24
N ARG A 89 8.42 -11.77 1.04
CA ARG A 89 7.59 -11.48 -0.15
C ARG A 89 6.64 -12.63 -0.45
N ASP A 90 7.12 -13.87 -0.35
CA ASP A 90 6.32 -15.05 -0.62
C ASP A 90 5.26 -15.27 0.47
N TRP A 91 5.61 -15.05 1.75
CA TRP A 91 4.63 -15.04 2.84
C TRP A 91 3.53 -13.98 2.66
N CYS A 92 3.89 -12.79 2.18
CA CYS A 92 2.93 -11.75 1.84
C CYS A 92 1.99 -12.19 0.70
N SER A 93 2.55 -12.82 -0.33
CA SER A 93 1.80 -13.38 -1.45
C SER A 93 0.78 -14.43 -1.01
N ASP A 94 1.20 -15.36 -0.15
CA ASP A 94 0.33 -16.36 0.47
C ASP A 94 -0.77 -15.70 1.30
N SER A 95 -0.40 -14.67 2.07
CA SER A 95 -1.30 -13.99 2.99
C SER A 95 -2.44 -13.28 2.26
N TYR A 96 -2.22 -12.73 1.07
CA TYR A 96 -3.28 -12.08 0.27
C TYR A 96 -4.41 -13.04 -0.11
N SER A 97 -4.10 -14.32 -0.31
CA SER A 97 -5.09 -15.36 -0.67
C SER A 97 -5.82 -15.92 0.55
N PHE A 98 -5.40 -15.56 1.76
CA PHE A 98 -6.02 -16.06 2.98
C PHE A 98 -7.42 -15.47 3.19
N THR A 99 -8.35 -16.28 3.70
CA THR A 99 -9.71 -15.82 4.01
C THR A 99 -9.67 -14.89 5.22
N TYR A 100 -10.00 -13.62 5.01
CA TYR A 100 -10.18 -12.65 6.08
C TYR A 100 -11.46 -12.94 6.86
N LYS A 101 -12.58 -13.11 6.16
CA LYS A 101 -13.90 -13.34 6.75
C LYS A 101 -14.74 -14.25 5.86
N SER A 102 -15.53 -15.11 6.49
CA SER A 102 -16.56 -15.89 5.81
C SER A 102 -17.78 -16.04 6.70
N ILE A 103 -18.85 -16.66 6.19
CA ILE A 103 -20.04 -16.96 7.01
C ILE A 103 -19.75 -18.00 8.12
N PHE A 104 -18.62 -18.71 8.04
CA PHE A 104 -18.21 -19.72 9.01
C PHE A 104 -17.04 -19.31 9.89
N SER A 105 -16.42 -18.15 9.62
CA SER A 105 -15.21 -17.71 10.31
C SER A 105 -15.25 -16.23 10.63
N LYS A 106 -14.82 -15.89 11.84
CA LYS A 106 -14.61 -14.50 12.25
C LYS A 106 -13.44 -13.88 11.49
N GLU A 107 -13.35 -12.55 11.60
CA GLU A 107 -12.32 -11.74 10.97
C GLU A 107 -10.91 -12.09 11.49
N ASP A 108 -9.98 -12.39 10.57
CA ASP A 108 -8.56 -12.57 10.89
C ASP A 108 -7.83 -11.21 10.90
N ASN A 109 -8.18 -10.38 11.87
CA ASN A 109 -7.59 -9.05 12.04
C ASN A 109 -6.08 -9.13 12.37
N SER A 110 -5.63 -10.21 13.03
CA SER A 110 -4.21 -10.43 13.32
C SER A 110 -3.39 -10.57 12.04
N ARG A 111 -3.83 -11.42 11.10
CA ARG A 111 -3.15 -11.56 9.81
C ARG A 111 -3.25 -10.29 8.98
N LEU A 112 -4.42 -9.65 8.95
CA LEU A 112 -4.60 -8.39 8.23
C LEU A 112 -3.62 -7.32 8.71
N ASN A 113 -3.47 -7.16 10.03
CA ASN A 113 -2.56 -6.16 10.61
C ASN A 113 -1.08 -6.47 10.31
N LEU A 114 -0.66 -7.73 10.43
CA LEU A 114 0.71 -8.13 10.05
C LEU A 114 0.96 -7.94 8.55
N THR A 115 -0.03 -8.24 7.71
CA THR A 115 0.07 -8.04 6.26
C THR A 115 0.17 -6.55 5.93
N LYS A 116 -0.63 -5.68 6.56
CA LYS A 116 -0.49 -4.23 6.43
C LYS A 116 0.89 -3.74 6.87
N LYS A 117 1.42 -4.27 7.97
CA LYS A 117 2.69 -3.81 8.56
C LYS A 117 3.92 -4.19 7.73
N TYR A 118 3.90 -5.38 7.12
CA TYR A 118 5.09 -5.98 6.49
C TYR A 118 5.00 -6.17 4.97
N CYS A 119 3.81 -6.09 4.40
CA CYS A 119 3.58 -6.30 2.97
C CYS A 119 3.18 -5.03 2.22
N ILE A 120 3.10 -3.91 2.94
CA ILE A 120 2.89 -2.57 2.42
C ILE A 120 4.04 -1.71 2.95
N GLN A 121 4.66 -0.94 2.07
CA GLN A 121 5.62 0.08 2.45
C GLN A 121 5.01 1.44 2.14
N ALA A 122 5.01 2.35 3.10
CA ALA A 122 4.61 3.73 2.84
C ALA A 122 5.71 4.47 2.06
N ILE A 123 5.35 5.50 1.27
CA ILE A 123 6.33 6.33 0.55
C ILE A 123 7.34 6.91 1.53
N LYS A 124 6.90 7.41 2.69
CA LYS A 124 7.79 7.93 3.74
C LYS A 124 8.83 6.90 4.17
N GLU A 125 8.40 5.67 4.49
CA GLU A 125 9.31 4.59 4.90
C GLU A 125 10.34 4.28 3.80
N ARG A 126 9.92 4.31 2.53
CA ARG A 126 10.83 4.09 1.39
C ARG A 126 11.84 5.22 1.27
N LEU A 127 11.41 6.47 1.39
CA LEU A 127 12.30 7.63 1.37
C LEU A 127 13.28 7.60 2.54
N GLU A 128 12.83 7.25 3.76
CA GLU A 128 13.70 7.15 4.93
C GLU A 128 14.80 6.13 4.70
N ALA A 129 14.49 4.98 4.11
CA ALA A 129 15.51 3.99 3.77
C ALA A 129 16.54 4.47 2.72
N LEU A 130 16.14 5.36 1.81
CA LEU A 130 17.04 5.92 0.79
C LEU A 130 17.83 7.14 1.28
N TYR A 131 17.24 7.93 2.16
CA TYR A 131 17.73 9.24 2.60
C TYR A 131 17.99 9.24 4.12
N THR A 132 18.77 8.28 4.60
CA THR A 132 19.26 8.25 5.98
C THR A 132 20.79 8.42 6.01
N GLY A 133 21.28 9.30 6.89
CA GLY A 133 22.70 9.49 7.18
C GLY A 133 23.30 10.80 6.67
N GLY A 134 24.30 11.31 7.38
CA GLY A 134 24.90 12.63 7.11
C GLY A 134 23.87 13.76 7.24
N ASN A 135 23.81 14.64 6.25
CA ASN A 135 22.83 15.74 6.17
C ASN A 135 21.53 15.34 5.44
N LYS A 136 21.40 14.09 4.99
CA LYS A 136 20.22 13.62 4.25
C LYS A 136 19.13 13.19 5.20
N LYS A 137 17.89 13.58 4.89
CA LYS A 137 16.70 13.17 5.65
C LYS A 137 15.43 13.33 4.84
N VAL A 138 14.39 12.61 5.25
CA VAL A 138 13.01 12.94 4.90
C VAL A 138 12.57 14.14 5.73
N LEU A 139 11.91 15.11 5.10
CA LEU A 139 11.50 16.34 5.76
C LEU A 139 10.31 16.10 6.70
N ASP A 140 10.33 16.72 7.86
CA ASP A 140 9.22 16.71 8.79
C ASP A 140 8.05 17.57 8.27
N VAL A 141 6.89 16.92 8.11
CA VAL A 141 5.65 17.54 7.63
C VAL A 141 4.72 17.96 8.76
N THR A 142 5.07 17.74 10.03
CA THR A 142 4.22 18.06 11.18
C THR A 142 4.54 19.45 11.77
N GLY A 143 5.81 19.85 11.81
CA GLY A 143 6.25 21.14 12.36
C GLY A 143 6.78 22.15 11.33
N THR A 144 7.52 23.14 11.81
CA THR A 144 8.24 24.15 10.98
C THR A 144 9.75 23.93 10.98
N THR A 145 10.24 22.86 11.60
CA THR A 145 11.66 22.51 11.72
C THR A 145 12.39 22.53 10.39
N ASP A 146 11.71 22.10 9.32
CA ASP A 146 12.27 21.93 7.98
C ASP A 146 11.78 23.01 6.99
N GLN A 147 11.34 24.16 7.51
CA GLN A 147 10.84 25.26 6.68
C GLN A 147 11.86 25.71 5.63
N ASN A 148 13.13 25.86 5.99
CA ASN A 148 14.17 26.30 5.06
C ASN A 148 14.41 25.28 3.94
N GLU A 149 14.36 23.99 4.28
CA GLU A 149 14.42 22.89 3.32
C GLU A 149 13.21 22.90 2.38
N PHE A 150 12.00 23.15 2.88
CA PHE A 150 10.82 23.28 2.02
C PHE A 150 10.89 24.51 1.12
N ILE A 151 11.41 25.64 1.59
CA ILE A 151 11.68 26.82 0.76
C ILE A 151 12.65 26.44 -0.36
N SER A 152 13.77 25.79 -0.03
CA SER A 152 14.74 25.31 -1.01
C SER A 152 14.12 24.33 -2.01
N ASN A 153 13.31 23.39 -1.55
CA ASN A 153 12.64 22.41 -2.40
C ASN A 153 11.59 23.06 -3.31
N TYR A 154 10.86 24.08 -2.84
CA TYR A 154 9.96 24.86 -3.68
C TYR A 154 10.71 25.54 -4.84
N LYS A 155 11.90 26.10 -4.59
CA LYS A 155 12.72 26.71 -5.65
C LYS A 155 13.10 25.73 -6.77
N LYS A 156 13.26 24.44 -6.45
CA LYS A 156 13.51 23.39 -7.45
C LYS A 156 12.40 23.26 -8.49
N LEU A 157 11.18 23.78 -8.21
CA LEU A 157 10.09 23.81 -9.18
C LEU A 157 10.43 24.63 -10.42
N LYS A 158 11.36 25.59 -10.33
CA LYS A 158 11.82 26.40 -11.47
C LYS A 158 12.40 25.56 -12.61
N THR A 159 13.12 24.50 -12.26
CA THR A 159 13.77 23.59 -13.22
C THR A 159 13.11 22.22 -13.24
N HIS A 160 11.84 22.13 -12.80
CA HIS A 160 11.10 20.87 -12.72
C HIS A 160 10.63 20.37 -14.09
N ASN A 161 11.05 19.15 -14.43
CA ASN A 161 10.64 18.46 -15.64
C ASN A 161 9.67 17.32 -15.26
N GLU A 162 8.42 17.40 -15.73
CA GLU A 162 7.39 16.42 -15.36
C GLU A 162 7.61 15.02 -15.93
N ASP A 163 8.42 14.89 -16.99
CA ASP A 163 8.76 13.60 -17.60
C ASP A 163 9.75 12.81 -16.74
N THR A 164 10.65 13.51 -16.04
CA THR A 164 11.70 12.90 -15.21
C THR A 164 11.39 12.94 -13.72
N ASP A 165 10.78 14.04 -13.26
CA ASP A 165 10.59 14.35 -11.85
C ASP A 165 9.15 14.07 -11.37
N GLY A 166 8.27 13.63 -12.28
CA GLY A 166 6.86 13.38 -11.99
C GLY A 166 5.98 14.62 -12.12
N LYS A 167 4.67 14.41 -12.29
CA LYS A 167 3.70 15.48 -12.52
C LYS A 167 3.35 16.22 -11.23
N LEU A 168 3.26 17.55 -11.30
CA LEU A 168 2.75 18.36 -10.21
C LEU A 168 1.26 18.06 -9.97
N THR A 169 0.91 17.67 -8.75
CA THR A 169 -0.44 17.22 -8.37
C THR A 169 -0.86 17.82 -7.03
N GLY A 170 -2.14 17.72 -6.68
CA GLY A 170 -2.64 18.21 -5.38
C GLY A 170 -2.37 19.71 -5.18
N SER A 171 -1.82 20.08 -4.01
CA SER A 171 -1.46 21.47 -3.68
C SER A 171 -0.35 22.07 -4.58
N LEU A 172 0.35 21.23 -5.36
CA LEU A 172 1.35 21.68 -6.32
C LEU A 172 0.77 21.92 -7.73
N ALA A 173 -0.47 21.50 -7.98
CA ALA A 173 -1.09 21.67 -9.29
C ALA A 173 -1.25 23.15 -9.63
N GLY A 174 -0.92 23.52 -10.88
CA GLY A 174 -1.07 24.88 -11.38
C GLY A 174 -0.05 25.90 -10.86
N ILE A 175 0.98 25.48 -10.12
CA ILE A 175 2.08 26.39 -9.74
C ILE A 175 2.80 26.90 -10.99
N ASN A 176 2.99 28.21 -11.07
CA ASN A 176 3.82 28.83 -12.09
C ASN A 176 5.31 28.60 -11.76
N LYS A 177 5.91 27.61 -12.43
CA LYS A 177 7.32 27.23 -12.25
C LYS A 177 8.28 28.41 -12.46
N SER A 178 7.98 29.34 -13.37
CA SER A 178 8.84 30.50 -13.66
C SER A 178 9.03 31.43 -12.45
N ASN A 179 8.04 31.50 -11.56
CA ASN A 179 8.08 32.35 -10.36
C ASN A 179 8.57 31.61 -9.11
N ALA A 180 8.92 30.32 -9.22
CA ALA A 180 9.19 29.49 -8.05
C ALA A 180 10.32 30.05 -7.16
N GLU A 181 11.33 30.69 -7.75
CA GLU A 181 12.44 31.31 -7.01
C GLU A 181 11.97 32.49 -6.13
N SER A 182 11.17 33.40 -6.70
CA SER A 182 10.69 34.61 -6.02
C SER A 182 9.56 34.32 -5.03
N GLU A 183 8.76 33.28 -5.26
CA GLU A 183 7.59 32.94 -4.45
C GLU A 183 7.88 31.94 -3.32
N ALA A 184 9.08 31.36 -3.26
CA ALA A 184 9.40 30.27 -2.35
C ALA A 184 9.15 30.60 -0.87
N ASN A 185 9.50 31.81 -0.43
CA ASN A 185 9.30 32.23 0.97
C ASN A 185 7.81 32.31 1.37
N THR A 186 6.92 32.51 0.40
CA THR A 186 5.47 32.67 0.63
C THR A 186 4.70 31.38 0.39
N HIS A 187 5.17 30.51 -0.52
CA HIS A 187 4.41 29.35 -0.99
C HIS A 187 5.05 27.98 -0.69
N TRP A 188 6.16 27.93 0.05
CA TRP A 188 6.81 26.67 0.46
C TRP A 188 5.87 25.69 1.16
N SER A 189 4.84 26.17 1.88
CA SER A 189 3.89 25.31 2.60
C SER A 189 3.14 24.36 1.66
N LYS A 190 2.96 24.72 0.38
CA LYS A 190 2.33 23.84 -0.62
C LYS A 190 3.11 22.55 -0.82
N VAL A 191 4.44 22.60 -0.75
CA VAL A 191 5.30 21.42 -0.82
C VAL A 191 5.13 20.56 0.44
N LYS A 192 5.13 21.20 1.62
CA LYS A 192 4.89 20.51 2.89
C LYS A 192 3.54 19.79 2.91
N GLU A 193 2.47 20.48 2.50
CA GLU A 193 1.11 19.93 2.40
C GLU A 193 1.06 18.75 1.43
N TRP A 194 1.72 18.87 0.27
CA TRP A 194 1.77 17.80 -0.70
C TRP A 194 2.50 16.56 -0.16
N CYS A 195 3.69 16.75 0.44
CA CYS A 195 4.45 15.69 1.09
C CYS A 195 3.64 14.99 2.19
N SER A 196 2.94 15.77 3.03
CA SER A 196 2.03 15.24 4.04
C SER A 196 0.95 14.34 3.44
N SER A 197 0.37 14.73 2.30
CA SER A 197 -0.70 13.98 1.64
C SER A 197 -0.27 12.66 0.98
N ILE A 198 1.04 12.45 0.79
CA ILE A 198 1.58 11.26 0.11
C ILE A 198 2.42 10.36 1.02
N HIS A 199 2.91 10.86 2.15
CA HIS A 199 3.81 10.12 3.03
C HIS A 199 3.26 8.76 3.46
N ASP A 200 1.98 8.68 3.79
CA ASP A 200 1.32 7.46 4.24
C ASP A 200 0.74 6.61 3.09
N LYS A 201 0.84 7.10 1.84
CA LYS A 201 0.38 6.33 0.68
C LYS A 201 1.33 5.16 0.42
N PRO A 202 0.83 4.03 -0.08
CA PRO A 202 1.66 2.91 -0.45
C PRO A 202 2.64 3.25 -1.58
N PHE A 203 3.87 2.76 -1.44
CA PHE A 203 4.88 2.81 -2.49
C PHE A 203 4.52 1.84 -3.63
N LYS A 204 4.49 2.36 -4.85
CA LYS A 204 4.12 1.62 -6.08
C LYS A 204 5.26 1.51 -7.09
N GLY A 205 6.51 1.62 -6.62
CA GLY A 205 7.69 1.70 -7.48
C GLY A 205 8.06 3.16 -7.76
N SER A 206 9.01 3.37 -8.69
CA SER A 206 9.45 4.71 -9.11
C SER A 206 8.43 5.35 -10.07
N ASP A 207 7.19 5.48 -9.59
CA ASP A 207 6.10 6.14 -10.29
C ASP A 207 6.21 7.68 -10.20
N ASN A 208 5.26 8.37 -10.82
CA ASN A 208 5.26 9.84 -10.84
C ASN A 208 5.16 10.45 -9.43
N VAL A 209 4.44 9.81 -8.51
CA VAL A 209 4.26 10.33 -7.14
C VAL A 209 5.57 10.17 -6.38
N PHE A 210 6.22 9.01 -6.48
CA PHE A 210 7.46 8.76 -5.77
C PHE A 210 8.62 9.63 -6.28
N LYS A 211 8.78 9.77 -7.60
CA LYS A 211 9.80 10.65 -8.20
C LYS A 211 9.67 12.10 -7.72
N LEU A 212 8.42 12.60 -7.64
CA LEU A 212 8.16 13.94 -7.13
C LEU A 212 8.48 14.03 -5.63
N ALA A 213 8.23 12.97 -4.86
CA ALA A 213 8.55 12.90 -3.44
C ALA A 213 10.07 12.87 -3.19
N GLU A 214 10.83 12.14 -4.01
CA GLU A 214 12.31 12.16 -3.97
C GLU A 214 12.89 13.55 -4.27
N LYS A 215 12.20 14.36 -5.07
CA LYS A 215 12.65 15.73 -5.38
C LYS A 215 12.31 16.73 -4.27
N LEU A 216 11.13 16.61 -3.68
CA LEU A 216 10.49 17.66 -2.87
C LEU A 216 10.32 17.35 -1.38
N CYS A 217 10.31 16.08 -0.98
CA CYS A 217 10.03 15.67 0.40
C CYS A 217 11.28 15.27 1.19
N VAL A 218 12.46 15.46 0.60
CA VAL A 218 13.73 15.10 1.22
C VAL A 218 14.75 16.24 1.14
N LYS A 219 15.70 16.21 2.07
CA LYS A 219 16.98 16.93 1.97
C LYS A 219 17.99 15.97 1.37
N ALA A 220 18.49 16.28 0.18
CA ALA A 220 19.43 15.44 -0.56
C ALA A 220 20.91 15.74 -0.26
N SER A 221 21.20 16.86 0.42
CA SER A 221 22.55 17.37 0.75
C SER A 221 22.48 18.42 1.84
#